data_AF-A0A0E4HAF6-F1
#
_entry.id   AF-A0A0E4HAF6-F1
#
_cell.length_a   1.000
_cell.length_b   1.000
_cell.length_c   1.000
_cell.angle_alpha   90.00
_cell.angle_beta   90.00
_cell.angle_gamma   90.00
#
_symmetry.space_group_name_H-M   'P 1'
#
loop_
_entity.id
_entity.type
_entity.pdbx_description
1 polymer ?
#
loop_
_entity_poly.entity_id
_entity_poly.type
_entity_poly.pdbx_seq_one_letter_code
_entity_poly.pdbx_strand_id
1 'polypeptide(L)' 'MKINPQTLRLRINDKQIVVSLCDYPISKDFLSLLPLTASFEDYVGKEKISYLPRKLNIDAAPSDCGPVVGDVAY' A
#
# COMPACT_ATOMS: atom_id res chain seq x y z
N MET A 1 -6.70 -9.30 -18.13
CA MET A 1 -6.88 -8.18 -17.18
C MET A 1 -6.04 -7.02 -17.69
N LYS A 2 -6.64 -5.87 -18.05
CA LYS A 2 -5.88 -4.73 -18.54
C LYS A 2 -5.16 -4.10 -17.35
N ILE A 3 -3.83 -4.05 -17.43
CA ILE A 3 -2.97 -3.56 -16.35
C ILE A 3 -2.71 -2.08 -16.65
N ASN A 4 -3.48 -1.20 -16.02
CA ASN A 4 -3.19 0.23 -16.00
C ASN A 4 -2.86 0.58 -14.54
N PRO A 5 -1.65 0.27 -14.06
CA PRO A 5 -1.33 0.35 -12.65
C PRO A 5 -1.32 1.82 -12.23
N GLN A 6 -2.07 2.15 -11.18
CA GLN A 6 -1.94 3.46 -10.55
C GLN A 6 -0.63 3.47 -9.78
N THR A 7 0.20 4.49 -9.99
CA THR A 7 1.48 4.61 -9.29
C THR A 7 1.40 5.68 -8.22
N LEU A 8 2.04 5.44 -7.08
CA LEU A 8 2.29 6.47 -6.08
C LEU A 8 3.78 6.54 -5.75
N ARG A 9 4.19 7.68 -5.21
CA ARG A 9 5.57 7.92 -4.75
C ARG A 9 5.58 7.92 -3.23
N LEU A 10 6.29 6.97 -2.64
CA LEU A 10 6.68 7.06 -1.23
C LEU A 10 7.99 7.82 -1.15
N ARG A 11 8.04 8.81 -0.28
CA ARG A 11 9.27 9.51 0.07
C ARG A 11 9.67 9.14 1.48
N ILE A 12 10.88 8.61 1.63
CA ILE A 12 11.48 8.27 2.92
C ILE A 12 12.81 9.01 2.98
N ASN A 13 12.88 10.03 3.83
CA ASN A 13 14.00 10.98 3.87
C ASN A 13 14.25 11.61 2.47
N ASP A 14 15.44 11.41 1.93
CA ASP A 14 15.91 11.83 0.61
C ASP A 14 15.66 10.78 -0.49
N LYS A 15 15.15 9.60 -0.13
CA LYS A 15 14.87 8.51 -1.06
C LYS A 15 13.42 8.53 -1.52
N GLN A 16 13.22 8.09 -2.75
CA GLN A 16 11.90 7.92 -3.34
C GLN A 16 11.73 6.50 -3.86
N ILE A 17 10.60 5.89 -3.53
CA ILE A 17 10.19 4.58 -4.00
C ILE A 17 8.90 4.77 -4.81
N VAL A 18 8.87 4.23 -6.02
CA VAL A 18 7.64 4.20 -6.83
C VAL A 18 6.95 2.87 -6.57
N VAL A 19 5.72 2.93 -6.09
CA VAL A 19 4.88 1.75 -5.87
C VAL A 19 3.80 1.71 -6.93
N SER A 20 3.67 0.55 -7.57
CA SER A 20 2.57 0.25 -8.49
C SER A 20 1.46 -0.41 -7.70
N LEU A 21 0.24 0.09 -7.83
CA LEU A 21 -0.95 -0.49 -7.23
C LEU A 21 -1.73 -1.28 -8.27
N CYS A 22 -2.30 -2.40 -7.81
CA CYS A 22 -3.32 -3.12 -8.56
C CYS A 22 -4.51 -2.18 -8.87
N ASP A 23 -5.14 -2.34 -10.02
CA ASP A 23 -6.40 -1.63 -10.31
C ASP A 23 -7.54 -2.32 -9.55
N TYR A 24 -7.66 -1.99 -8.27
CA TYR A 24 -8.63 -2.57 -7.35
C TYR A 24 -9.35 -1.47 -6.54
N PRO A 25 -10.62 -1.66 -6.12
CA PRO A 25 -11.34 -0.69 -5.29
C PRO A 25 -10.56 -0.27 -4.03
N ILE A 26 -9.91 -1.21 -3.34
CA ILE A 26 -9.09 -0.92 -2.16
C ILE A 26 -7.91 0.03 -2.46
N SER A 27 -7.33 -0.07 -3.66
CA SER A 27 -6.23 0.79 -4.09
C SER A 27 -6.71 2.23 -4.31
N LYS A 28 -7.92 2.40 -4.84
CA LYS A 28 -8.55 3.74 -4.97
C LYS A 28 -8.90 4.33 -3.61
N ASP A 29 -9.38 3.49 -2.68
CA ASP A 29 -9.67 3.90 -1.31
C ASP A 29 -8.41 4.35 -0.56
N PHE A 30 -7.31 3.60 -0.73
CA PHE A 30 -6.01 3.99 -0.20
C PHE A 30 -5.50 5.32 -0.79
N LEU A 31 -5.61 5.51 -2.11
CA LEU A 31 -5.20 6.76 -2.76
C LEU A 31 -6.02 7.97 -2.28
N SER A 32 -7.25 7.76 -1.82
CA SER A 32 -8.07 8.81 -1.21
C SER A 32 -7.51 9.36 0.10
N LEU A 33 -6.53 8.68 0.72
CA LEU A 33 -5.85 9.13 1.92
C LEU A 33 -4.71 10.11 1.62
N LEU A 34 -4.34 10.29 0.36
CA LEU A 34 -3.22 11.16 -0.02
C LEU A 34 -3.61 12.66 0.06
N PRO A 35 -2.67 13.54 0.44
CA PRO A 35 -1.31 13.23 0.89
C PRO A 35 -1.31 12.59 2.29
N LEU A 36 -0.57 11.49 2.43
CA LEU A 36 -0.46 10.74 3.69
C LEU A 36 0.99 10.77 4.18
N THR A 37 1.18 11.23 5.42
CA THR A 37 2.41 11.04 6.18
C THR A 37 2.16 9.95 7.20
N ALA A 38 3.03 8.95 7.24
CA ALA A 38 2.88 7.80 8.12
C ALA A 38 4.23 7.40 8.74
N SER A 39 4.19 6.91 9.99
CA SER A 39 5.34 6.36 10.69
C SER A 39 5.36 4.84 10.51
N PHE A 40 6.54 4.29 10.21
CA PHE A 40 6.70 2.86 10.02
C PHE A 40 7.42 2.21 11.20
N GLU A 41 6.93 1.04 11.60
CA GLU A 41 7.52 0.20 12.63
C GLU A 41 8.09 -1.07 12.01
N ASP A 42 9.11 -1.62 12.65
CA ASP A 42 9.63 -2.95 12.30
C ASP A 42 8.75 -4.02 12.94
N TYR A 43 8.09 -4.81 12.10
CA TYR A 43 7.31 -5.95 12.54
C TYR A 43 8.14 -7.23 12.36
N VAL A 44 8.55 -7.79 13.49
CA VAL A 44 9.26 -9.08 13.63
C VAL A 44 10.48 -9.25 12.72
N GLY A 45 11.15 -8.16 12.34
CA GLY A 45 12.33 -8.17 11.46
C GLY A 45 12.03 -8.50 10.00
N LYS A 46 10.76 -8.54 9.59
CA LYS A 46 10.35 -8.96 8.23
C LYS A 46 9.60 -7.87 7.47
N GLU A 47 8.73 -7.14 8.14
CA GLU A 47 7.84 -6.17 7.50
C GLU A 47 8.00 -4.79 8.10
N LYS A 48 7.84 -3.76 7.26
CA LYS A 48 7.64 -2.39 7.73
C LYS A 48 6.15 -2.09 7.68
N ILE A 49 5.52 -1.91 8.84
CA ILE A 49 4.07 -1.69 8.94
C ILE A 49 3.78 -0.26 9.39
N SER A 50 2.59 0.22 9.04
CA SER A 50 2.06 1.51 9.51
C SER A 50 0.57 1.38 9.74
N TYR A 51 0.04 2.21 10.63
CA TYR A 51 -1.40 2.31 10.89
C TYR A 51 -1.99 3.48 10.10
N LEU A 52 -3.01 3.19 9.28
CA LEU A 52 -3.71 4.20 8.50
C LEU A 52 -4.68 5.01 9.38
N PRO A 53 -4.99 6.27 9.03
CA PRO A 53 -5.92 7.11 9.81
C PRO A 53 -7.35 6.56 9.88
N ARG A 54 -7.69 5.64 8.97
CA ARG A 54 -8.90 4.81 9.02
C ARG A 54 -8.65 3.47 8.35
N LYS A 55 -9.53 2.51 8.60
CA LYS A 55 -9.54 1.25 7.84
C LYS A 55 -9.93 1.50 6.39
N LEU A 56 -9.38 0.70 5.48
CA LEU A 56 -9.79 0.66 4.09
C LEU A 56 -11.01 -0.25 3.92
N ASN A 57 -11.80 0.01 2.88
CA ASN A 57 -12.84 -0.93 2.47
C ASN A 57 -12.17 -2.14 1.77
N ILE A 58 -12.35 -3.32 2.37
CA ILE A 58 -11.81 -4.60 1.89
C ILE A 58 -12.90 -5.55 1.35
N ASP A 59 -14.13 -5.08 1.16
CA ASP A 59 -15.27 -5.94 0.81
C ASP A 59 -15.06 -6.69 -0.52
N ALA A 60 -14.29 -6.09 -1.43
CA ALA A 60 -13.91 -6.72 -2.68
C ALA A 60 -12.60 -7.54 -2.55
N ALA A 61 -11.76 -7.31 -1.54
CA ALA A 61 -10.42 -7.88 -1.50
C ALA A 61 -10.42 -9.43 -1.52
N PRO A 62 -9.46 -10.06 -2.23
CA PRO A 62 -9.33 -11.50 -2.19
C PRO A 62 -8.98 -11.97 -0.76
N SER A 63 -9.38 -13.19 -0.39
CA SER A 63 -9.13 -13.75 0.94
C SER A 63 -7.65 -14.08 1.19
N ASP A 64 -6.85 -14.15 0.14
CA ASP A 64 -5.40 -14.33 0.18
C ASP A 64 -4.75 -13.55 -0.97
N CYS A 65 -3.57 -12.99 -0.71
CA CYS A 65 -2.76 -12.27 -1.69
C CYS A 65 -1.34 -12.81 -1.83
N GLY A 66 -0.89 -13.72 -0.96
CA GLY A 66 0.44 -14.36 -1.02
C GLY A 66 1.61 -13.38 -1.22
N PRO A 67 1.80 -12.36 -0.35
CA PRO A 67 2.76 -11.29 -0.58
C PRO A 67 4.20 -11.81 -0.58
N VAL A 68 5.03 -11.24 -1.45
CA VAL A 68 6.47 -11.53 -1.56
C VAL A 68 7.31 -10.30 -1.21
N VAL A 69 8.63 -10.49 -1.08
CA VAL A 69 9.57 -9.40 -0.77
C VAL A 69 9.45 -8.29 -1.82
N GLY A 70 9.11 -7.09 -1.35
CA GLY A 70 8.92 -5.90 -2.19
C GLY A 70 7.46 -5.50 -2.39
N ASP A 71 6.50 -6.34 -2.01
CA ASP A 71 5.08 -6.02 -2.10
C ASP A 71 4.63 -5.00 -1.05
N VAL A 72 3.57 -4.27 -1.39
CA VAL A 72 2.81 -3.43 -0.45
C VAL A 72 1.41 -4.01 -0.34
N ALA A 73 1.03 -4.40 0.87
CA ALA A 73 -0.23 -5.06 1.16
C ALA A 73 -1.02 -4.30 2.25
N TYR A 74 -2.33 -4.57 2.33
CA TYR A 74 -3.24 -4.11 3.36
C TYR A 74 -4.05 -5.29 3.89
#